data_AF-A0A660W8W6-F1
#
_entry.id   AF-A0A660W8W6-F1
#
_cell.length_a   1.000
_cell.length_b   1.000
_cell.length_c   1.000
_cell.angle_alpha   90.00
_cell.angle_beta   90.00
_cell.angle_gamma   90.00
#
_symmetry.space_group_name_H-M   'P 1'
#
loop_
_entity.id
_entity.type
_entity.pdbx_description
1 polymer ?
#
loop_
_entity_poly.entity_id
_entity_poly.type
_entity_poly.pdbx_seq_one_letter_code
_entity_poly.pdbx_strand_id
1 'polypeptide(L)'
;ATARNGKVVAIKSIRDADEMMMITHNGQIVRTGVNEMRVIGRATQGVRVITLKPGDKLVAVARVISEDNDQQELPLKIEKPDPQGKLPLNEK
;
A
#
# COMPACT_ATOMS: atom_id res chain seq x y z
N ALA A 1 -2.03 12.23 9.31
CA ALA A 1 -2.40 11.16 10.25
C ALA A 1 -3.58 11.66 11.07
N THR A 2 -4.60 10.84 11.31
CA THR A 2 -5.73 11.20 12.16
C THR A 2 -5.56 10.56 13.54
N ALA A 3 -6.41 10.89 14.51
CA ALA A 3 -6.40 10.21 15.81
C ALA A 3 -6.62 8.68 15.68
N ARG A 4 -7.34 8.24 14.64
CA ARG A 4 -7.61 6.83 14.36
C ARG A 4 -6.51 6.15 13.53
N ASN A 5 -5.96 6.85 12.53
CA ASN A 5 -5.06 6.28 11.53
C ASN A 5 -3.68 6.91 11.59
N GLY A 6 -2.63 6.08 11.52
CA GLY A 6 -1.24 6.51 11.45
C GLY A 6 -0.86 7.16 10.11
N LYS A 7 0.46 7.19 9.84
CA LYS A 7 0.99 7.63 8.54
C LYS A 7 0.70 6.57 7.47
N VAL A 8 0.65 6.99 6.21
CA VAL A 8 0.57 6.07 5.08
C VAL A 8 1.89 5.31 4.99
N VAL A 9 1.82 3.98 4.92
CA VAL A 9 2.99 3.10 4.81
C VAL A 9 3.27 2.73 3.35
N ALA A 10 2.22 2.46 2.58
CA ALA A 10 2.35 2.05 1.18
C ALA A 10 1.06 2.37 0.40
N ILE A 11 1.22 2.52 -0.91
CA ILE A 11 0.14 2.51 -1.89
C ILE A 11 0.54 1.48 -2.96
N LYS A 12 -0.36 0.54 -3.26
CA LYS A 12 -0.12 -0.54 -4.23
C LYS A 12 -1.32 -0.65 -5.15
N SER A 13 -1.07 -0.83 -6.45
CA SER A 13 -2.10 -1.26 -7.40
C SER A 13 -2.25 -2.77 -7.28
N ILE A 14 -3.49 -3.23 -7.18
CA ILE A 14 -3.91 -4.63 -6.96
C ILE A 14 -5.05 -4.98 -7.90
N ARG A 15 -5.22 -6.27 -8.15
CA ARG A 15 -6.34 -6.94 -8.81
C ARG A 15 -7.08 -7.76 -7.77
N ASP A 16 -8.34 -8.09 -8.06
CA ASP A 16 -9.22 -8.79 -7.12
C ASP A 16 -8.74 -10.20 -6.75
N ALA A 17 -7.97 -10.83 -7.64
CA ALA A 17 -7.36 -12.15 -7.43
C ALA A 17 -6.01 -12.10 -6.69
N ASP A 18 -5.45 -10.92 -6.44
CA ASP A 18 -4.21 -10.82 -5.66
C ASP A 18 -4.48 -11.04 -4.18
N GLU A 19 -3.40 -11.24 -3.45
CA GLU A 19 -3.40 -11.19 -2.00
C GLU A 19 -2.46 -10.10 -1.49
N MET A 20 -2.69 -9.68 -0.25
CA MET A 20 -1.84 -8.74 0.44
C MET A 20 -1.16 -9.43 1.62
N MET A 21 0.16 -9.32 1.67
CA MET A 21 0.98 -9.73 2.80
C MET A 21 1.41 -8.48 3.59
N MET A 22 1.16 -8.50 4.89
CA MET A 22 1.46 -7.41 5.82
C MET A 22 2.39 -7.93 6.90
N ILE A 23 3.43 -7.15 7.21
CA ILE A 23 4.44 -7.49 8.22
C ILE A 23 4.53 -6.37 9.23
N THR A 24 4.40 -6.72 10.51
CA THR A 24 4.56 -5.80 11.63
C THR A 24 6.00 -5.77 12.14
N HIS A 25 6.35 -4.71 12.87
CA HIS A 25 7.68 -4.55 13.45
C HIS A 25 8.07 -5.73 14.35
N ASN A 26 7.09 -6.28 15.09
CA ASN A 26 7.32 -7.39 16.01
C ASN A 26 7.20 -8.78 15.34
N GLY A 27 7.24 -8.83 14.01
CA GLY A 27 7.28 -10.08 13.25
C GLY A 27 5.93 -10.78 13.06
N GLN A 28 4.80 -10.12 13.33
CA GLN A 28 3.50 -10.67 12.94
C GLN A 28 3.33 -10.53 11.43
N ILE A 29 3.04 -11.66 10.78
CA ILE A 29 2.78 -11.74 9.35
C ILE A 29 1.32 -12.11 9.15
N VAL A 30 0.62 -11.35 8.31
CA VAL A 30 -0.77 -11.61 7.93
C VAL A 30 -0.88 -11.61 6.41
N ARG A 31 -1.49 -12.65 5.85
CA ARG A 31 -1.85 -12.77 4.44
C ARG A 31 -3.37 -12.75 4.33
N THR A 32 -3.90 -11.94 3.42
CA THR A 32 -5.35 -11.77 3.24
C THR A 32 -5.66 -11.58 1.76
N GLY A 33 -6.70 -12.24 1.28
CA GLY A 33 -7.21 -12.07 -0.08
C GLY A 33 -7.78 -10.67 -0.29
N VAL A 34 -7.49 -10.06 -1.44
CA VAL A 34 -8.06 -8.75 -1.78
C VAL A 34 -9.58 -8.82 -1.87
N ASN A 35 -10.11 -9.93 -2.36
CA ASN A 35 -11.55 -10.22 -2.46
C ASN A 35 -12.30 -10.23 -1.12
N GLU A 36 -11.61 -10.42 0.01
CA GLU A 36 -12.20 -10.35 1.35
C GLU A 36 -12.36 -8.90 1.86
N MET A 37 -11.72 -7.93 1.19
CA MET A 37 -11.74 -6.53 1.58
C MET A 37 -12.96 -5.82 0.99
N ARG A 38 -13.62 -4.98 1.81
CA ARG A 38 -14.70 -4.14 1.31
C ARG A 38 -14.17 -3.03 0.41
N VAL A 39 -14.74 -2.89 -0.78
CA VAL A 39 -14.55 -1.74 -1.65
C VAL A 39 -15.18 -0.50 -1.02
N ILE A 40 -14.38 0.57 -0.90
CA ILE A 40 -14.78 1.85 -0.30
C ILE A 40 -14.28 3.00 -1.16
N GLY A 41 -14.95 4.15 -1.07
CA GLY A 41 -14.55 5.37 -1.79
C GLY A 41 -13.26 6.00 -1.26
N ARG A 42 -12.70 6.95 -2.03
CA ARG A 42 -11.42 7.63 -1.72
C ARG A 42 -11.50 8.54 -0.49
N ALA A 43 -12.63 9.24 -0.29
CA ALA A 43 -12.85 10.12 0.85
C ALA A 43 -13.37 9.36 2.08
N THR A 44 -12.67 8.29 2.48
CA THR A 44 -13.03 7.45 3.63
C THR A 44 -11.83 7.22 4.55
N GLN A 45 -12.07 6.67 5.73
CA GLN A 45 -11.01 6.34 6.68
C GLN A 45 -10.39 4.95 6.48
N GLY A 46 -10.86 4.16 5.52
CA GLY A 46 -10.42 2.77 5.41
C GLY A 46 -11.21 1.78 6.28
N VAL A 47 -11.00 0.51 5.99
CA VAL A 47 -11.43 -0.64 6.80
C VAL A 47 -10.25 -1.19 7.58
N ARG A 48 -10.53 -1.83 8.72
CA ARG A 48 -9.49 -2.50 9.50
C ARG A 48 -9.29 -3.91 8.97
N VAL A 49 -8.09 -4.21 8.51
CA VAL A 49 -7.71 -5.52 7.93
C VAL A 49 -6.98 -6.39 8.97
N ILE A 50 -6.18 -5.75 9.82
CA ILE A 50 -5.39 -6.43 10.86
C ILE A 50 -5.61 -5.78 12.23
N THR A 51 -5.51 -6.59 13.28
CA THR A 51 -5.47 -6.12 14.66
C THR A 51 -4.04 -6.21 15.17
N LEU A 52 -3.40 -5.05 15.28
CA LEU A 52 -2.05 -4.93 15.84
C LEU A 52 -2.09 -5.14 17.37
N LYS A 53 -1.04 -5.76 17.90
CA LYS A 53 -0.79 -5.82 19.34
C LYS A 53 -0.45 -4.42 19.88
N PRO A 54 -0.68 -4.15 21.18
CA PRO A 54 -0.29 -2.88 21.79
C PRO A 54 1.18 -2.55 21.53
N GLY A 55 1.45 -1.34 21.03
CA GLY A 55 2.79 -0.85 20.70
C GLY A 55 3.37 -1.35 19.37
N ASP A 56 2.72 -2.31 18.69
CA ASP A 56 3.17 -2.80 17.40
C ASP A 56 2.76 -1.87 16.25
N LYS A 57 3.51 -1.92 15.16
CA LYS A 57 3.33 -1.05 13.99
C LYS A 57 3.49 -1.86 12.73
N LEU A 58 2.66 -1.57 11.72
CA LEU A 58 2.84 -2.10 10.38
C LEU A 58 4.08 -1.46 9.74
N VAL A 59 5.02 -2.28 9.28
CA VAL A 59 6.28 -1.79 8.69
C VAL A 59 6.40 -2.09 7.20
N ALA A 60 5.77 -3.16 6.71
CA ALA A 60 5.83 -3.54 5.31
C ALA A 60 4.49 -4.10 4.81
N VAL A 61 4.26 -3.86 3.52
CA VAL A 61 3.10 -4.35 2.78
C VAL A 61 3.59 -4.81 1.41
N ALA A 62 3.29 -6.06 1.05
CA ALA A 62 3.65 -6.67 -0.22
C ALA A 62 2.40 -7.24 -0.89
N ARG A 63 2.27 -6.97 -2.19
CA ARG A 63 1.27 -7.62 -3.05
C ARG A 63 1.82 -9.00 -3.45
N VAL A 64 0.99 -10.03 -3.31
CA VAL A 64 1.26 -11.38 -3.80
C VAL A 64 0.38 -11.59 -5.02
N ILE A 65 1.03 -11.81 -6.17
CA ILE A 65 0.33 -12.04 -7.44
C ILE A 65 -0.13 -13.50 -7.43
N SER A 66 -1.42 -13.72 -7.70
CA SER A 66 -1.92 -15.08 -7.92
C SER A 66 -1.47 -15.57 -9.29
N GLU A 67 -1.00 -16.83 -9.35
CA GLU A 67 -0.42 -17.47 -10.55
C GLU A 67 -1.42 -17.56 -11.73
N ASP A 68 -2.71 -17.32 -11.49
CA ASP A 68 -3.75 -17.27 -12.54
C ASP A 68 -3.71 -15.99 -13.40
N ASN A 69 -2.76 -15.07 -13.19
CA ASN A 69 -2.83 -13.69 -13.70
C ASN A 69 -1.54 -13.13 -14.34
N ASP A 70 -0.73 -14.00 -14.94
CA ASP A 70 0.63 -13.76 -15.47
C ASP A 70 0.79 -12.80 -16.67
N GLN A 71 -0.08 -11.81 -16.89
CA GLN A 71 0.03 -10.94 -18.08
C GLN A 71 -0.11 -9.42 -17.87
N GLN A 72 0.17 -8.86 -16.69
CA GLN A 72 0.44 -7.40 -16.70
C GLN A 72 1.58 -7.03 -15.76
N GLU A 73 2.75 -6.85 -16.37
CA GLU A 73 3.81 -6.01 -15.85
C GLU A 73 3.26 -4.59 -15.68
N LEU A 74 3.16 -4.12 -14.43
CA LEU A 74 2.95 -2.70 -14.16
C LEU A 74 4.30 -2.00 -14.37
N PRO A 75 4.43 -1.01 -15.28
CA PRO A 75 5.65 -0.23 -15.38
C PRO A 75 5.76 0.63 -14.12
N LEU A 76 6.58 0.20 -13.15
CA LEU A 76 7.07 1.07 -12.10
C LEU A 76 8.01 2.09 -12.75
N LYS A 77 7.48 3.22 -13.21
CA LYS A 77 8.27 4.44 -13.42
C LYS A 77 8.71 4.93 -12.03
N ILE A 78 9.83 4.40 -11.54
CA ILE A 78 10.59 5.07 -10.51
C ILE A 78 11.29 6.22 -11.22
N GLU A 79 10.60 7.36 -11.32
CA GLU A 79 11.25 8.61 -11.66
C GLU A 79 12.25 8.89 -10.55
N LYS A 80 13.55 8.79 -10.86
CA LYS A 80 14.60 9.16 -9.92
C LYS A 80 14.32 10.62 -9.53
N PRO A 81 14.30 10.99 -8.24
CA PRO A 81 14.18 12.39 -7.87
C PRO A 81 15.33 13.14 -8.56
N ASP A 82 14.98 14.20 -9.28
CA ASP A 82 15.93 15.11 -9.90
C ASP A 82 16.97 15.52 -8.83
N PRO A 83 18.27 15.26 -9.05
CA PRO A 83 19.32 15.65 -8.12
C PRO A 83 19.38 17.16 -7.84
N GLN A 84 18.72 17.99 -8.65
CA GLN A 84 18.75 19.44 -8.53
C GLN A 84 17.34 19.98 -8.40
N GLY A 85 16.80 20.01 -7.17
CA GLY A 85 15.48 20.53 -6.83
C GLY A 85 15.23 21.99 -7.27
N LYS A 86 14.95 22.19 -8.56
CA LYS A 86 14.44 23.42 -9.12
C LYS A 86 13.03 23.15 -9.66
N LEU A 87 12.04 23.76 -9.01
CA LEU A 87 10.70 23.86 -9.59
C LEU A 87 10.83 24.59 -10.95
N PRO A 88 10.15 24.15 -12.01
CA PRO A 88 10.04 24.98 -13.19
C PRO A 88 9.25 26.25 -12.83
N LEU A 89 9.95 27.39 -12.82
CA LEU A 89 9.32 28.71 -12.94
C LEU A 89 8.66 28.76 -14.32
N ASN A 90 7.33 28.81 -14.37
CA ASN A 90 6.67 29.31 -15.56
C ASN A 90 6.85 30.84 -15.59
N GLU A 91 7.92 31.29 -16.22
CA GLU A 91 8.00 32.66 -16.73
C GLU A 91 7.42 32.72 -18.14
N LYS A 92 6.31 33.47 -18.21
CA LYS A 92 5.54 33.95 -19.37
C LYS A 92 4.61 32.95 -20.07
#